data_AF-A0A7G9YZ78-F1
#
_entry.id   AF-A0A7G9YZ78-F1
#
_cell.length_a   1.000
_cell.length_b   1.000
_cell.length_c   1.000
_cell.angle_alpha   90.00
_cell.angle_beta   90.00
_cell.angle_gamma   90.00
#
_symmetry.space_group_name_H-M   'P 1'
#
loop_
_entity.id
_entity.type
_entity.pdbx_description
1 polymer ?
#
loop_
_entity_poly.entity_id
_entity_poly.type
_entity_poly.pdbx_seq_one_letter_code
_entity_poly.pdbx_strand_id
1 'polypeptide(L)'
;MNPANIVDYLIKDIKERLTLDGKNKVFEEGKELRSEFMNEKVEPEAFTREFMIDKILDALRLEKLPEKSFETPSGYRSVDYGIKGKGHMFLIEAKPLNADLFEKGKEGAVNQIKGLFKLAEVKENYDFGVASDGLRWVFIDKRGKIVDDLKLVEDFEKIKEFSVGKERVVSAETEEEISKKFYDWYNALLHGGRYKDHKNKLKTVSEADCLVSNVRGVTDLDEKEQIAQVVMNRLIFIKFLQSKGIIGEDYTPIFV
;
A
#
# COMPACT_ATOMS: atom_id res chain seq x y z
N MET A 1 13.66 19.79 -11.81
CA MET A 1 12.96 20.69 -10.86
C MET A 1 13.20 20.15 -9.46
N ASN A 2 13.57 21.03 -8.53
CA ASN A 2 13.76 20.68 -7.11
C ASN A 2 12.38 20.37 -6.49
N PRO A 3 12.18 19.26 -5.76
CA PRO A 3 10.90 18.88 -5.15
C PRO A 3 10.24 19.97 -4.30
N ALA A 4 11.02 20.73 -3.51
CA ALA A 4 10.49 21.85 -2.73
C ALA A 4 9.79 22.90 -3.61
N ASN A 5 10.23 23.07 -4.85
CA ASN A 5 9.69 24.07 -5.76
C ASN A 5 8.32 23.67 -6.34
N ILE A 6 7.94 22.38 -6.29
CA ILE A 6 6.65 21.96 -6.85
C ILE A 6 5.51 22.18 -5.87
N VAL A 7 5.70 21.83 -4.60
CA VAL A 7 4.67 22.00 -3.58
C VAL A 7 4.39 23.47 -3.38
N ASP A 8 5.43 24.31 -3.25
CA ASP A 8 5.28 25.76 -3.12
C ASP A 8 4.53 26.38 -4.31
N TYR A 9 4.84 25.93 -5.53
CA TYR A 9 4.14 26.38 -6.73
C TYR A 9 2.67 25.98 -6.72
N LEU A 10 2.35 24.73 -6.35
CA LEU A 10 0.96 24.24 -6.29
C LEU A 10 0.15 25.00 -5.24
N ILE A 11 0.70 25.16 -4.03
CA ILE A 11 0.03 25.90 -2.97
C ILE A 11 -0.21 27.36 -3.39
N LYS A 12 0.75 27.97 -4.09
CA LYS A 12 0.58 29.32 -4.63
C LYS A 12 -0.53 29.38 -5.69
N ASP A 13 -0.54 28.47 -6.66
CA ASP A 13 -1.57 28.42 -7.72
C ASP A 13 -2.97 28.23 -7.12
N ILE A 14 -3.13 27.33 -6.13
CA ILE A 14 -4.41 27.16 -5.42
C ILE A 14 -4.83 28.44 -4.73
N LYS A 15 -3.92 29.09 -3.97
CA LYS A 15 -4.24 30.35 -3.32
C LYS A 15 -4.74 31.36 -4.35
N GLU A 16 -4.10 31.50 -5.50
CA GLU A 16 -4.53 32.44 -6.55
C GLU A 16 -5.95 32.16 -7.10
N ARG A 17 -6.43 30.92 -7.03
CA ARG A 17 -7.78 30.52 -7.44
C ARG A 17 -8.87 30.75 -6.38
N LEU A 18 -8.48 31.08 -5.14
CA LEU A 18 -9.41 31.37 -4.05
C LEU A 18 -9.67 32.87 -3.90
N THR A 19 -10.84 33.20 -3.37
CA THR A 19 -11.17 34.56 -2.92
C THR A 19 -10.30 34.94 -1.72
N LEU A 20 -10.24 36.23 -1.37
CA LEU A 20 -9.49 36.66 -0.19
C LEU A 20 -9.99 36.00 1.10
N ASP A 21 -11.31 35.90 1.28
CA ASP A 21 -11.90 35.19 2.41
C ASP A 21 -11.62 33.69 2.31
N GLY A 22 -11.76 33.08 1.12
CA GLY A 22 -11.46 31.67 0.89
C GLY A 22 -10.02 31.27 1.24
N LYS A 23 -9.04 32.11 0.88
CA LYS A 23 -7.63 31.92 1.27
C LYS A 23 -7.49 31.84 2.79
N ASN A 24 -8.07 32.78 3.51
CA ASN A 24 -8.01 32.83 4.97
C ASN A 24 -8.73 31.63 5.59
N LYS A 25 -9.93 31.31 5.12
CA LYS A 25 -10.75 30.18 5.59
C LYS A 25 -10.04 28.84 5.41
N VAL A 26 -9.44 28.59 4.25
CA VAL A 26 -8.81 27.30 3.93
C VAL A 26 -7.40 27.19 4.52
N PHE A 27 -6.55 28.21 4.38
CA PHE A 27 -5.12 28.07 4.73
C PHE A 27 -4.75 28.58 6.13
N GLU A 28 -5.52 29.50 6.71
CA GLU A 28 -5.24 30.04 8.05
C GLU A 28 -6.19 29.44 9.10
N GLU A 29 -7.49 29.32 8.78
CA GLU A 29 -8.49 28.73 9.68
C GLU A 29 -8.64 27.20 9.52
N GLY A 30 -8.05 26.60 8.48
CA GLY A 30 -8.11 25.15 8.23
C GLY A 30 -9.51 24.61 7.90
N LYS A 31 -10.41 25.43 7.35
CA LYS A 31 -11.77 25.02 7.00
C LYS A 31 -11.81 24.23 5.70
N GLU A 32 -12.73 23.27 5.64
CA GLU A 32 -13.06 22.53 4.43
C GLU A 32 -13.44 23.50 3.29
N LEU A 33 -12.88 23.25 2.11
CA LEU A 33 -13.15 24.04 0.92
C LEU A 33 -14.64 23.99 0.54
N ARG A 34 -15.22 25.16 0.27
CA ARG A 34 -16.59 25.30 -0.21
C ARG A 34 -16.62 26.07 -1.51
N SER A 35 -17.69 25.89 -2.29
CA SER A 35 -17.85 26.54 -3.60
C SER A 35 -17.73 28.06 -3.54
N GLU A 36 -18.20 28.67 -2.45
CA GLU A 36 -18.15 30.12 -2.20
C GLU A 36 -16.74 30.68 -1.89
N PHE A 37 -15.77 29.80 -1.58
CA PHE A 37 -14.39 30.21 -1.29
C PHE A 37 -13.55 30.39 -2.57
N MET A 38 -14.07 29.96 -3.72
CA MET A 38 -13.36 29.97 -5.01
C MET A 38 -13.75 31.19 -5.84
N ASN A 39 -12.80 31.70 -6.63
CA ASN A 39 -13.06 32.81 -7.56
C ASN A 39 -14.07 32.39 -8.64
N GLU A 40 -13.93 31.15 -9.12
CA GLU A 40 -14.89 30.50 -10.01
C GLU A 40 -15.61 29.40 -9.23
N LYS A 41 -16.95 29.46 -9.22
CA LYS A 41 -17.75 28.47 -8.49
C LYS A 41 -17.71 27.13 -9.21
N VAL A 42 -16.97 26.20 -8.62
CA VAL A 42 -16.93 24.80 -9.02
C VAL A 42 -17.30 23.91 -7.82
N GLU A 43 -17.48 22.62 -8.08
CA GLU A 43 -17.66 21.63 -7.03
C GLU A 43 -16.32 21.44 -6.26
N PRO A 44 -16.30 21.51 -4.91
CA PRO A 44 -15.04 21.52 -4.14
C PRO A 44 -14.15 20.28 -4.29
N GLU A 45 -14.72 19.09 -4.46
CA GLU A 45 -13.95 17.87 -4.68
C GLU A 45 -13.30 17.89 -6.07
N ALA A 46 -14.04 18.27 -7.11
CA ALA A 46 -13.55 18.45 -8.47
C ALA A 46 -12.42 19.48 -8.53
N PHE A 47 -12.53 20.58 -7.78
CA PHE A 47 -11.43 21.55 -7.64
C PHE A 47 -10.17 20.89 -7.07
N THR A 48 -10.32 20.12 -6.00
CA THR A 48 -9.19 19.45 -5.34
C THR A 48 -8.54 18.43 -6.27
N ARG A 49 -9.36 17.67 -6.99
CA ARG A 49 -8.94 16.71 -8.00
C ARG A 49 -8.13 17.39 -9.10
N GLU A 50 -8.69 18.40 -9.76
CA GLU A 50 -8.08 19.04 -10.93
C GLU A 50 -6.81 19.84 -10.60
N PHE A 51 -6.85 20.62 -9.52
CA PHE A 51 -5.79 21.60 -9.24
C PHE A 51 -4.75 21.11 -8.23
N MET A 52 -5.03 20.05 -7.47
CA MET A 52 -4.06 19.45 -6.54
C MET A 52 -3.66 18.05 -6.95
N ILE A 53 -4.58 17.08 -6.85
CA ILE A 53 -4.24 15.65 -6.99
C ILE A 53 -3.71 15.37 -8.39
N ASP A 54 -4.42 15.80 -9.44
CA ASP A 54 -4.00 15.59 -10.83
C ASP A 54 -2.63 16.19 -11.11
N LYS A 55 -2.34 17.40 -10.59
CA LYS A 55 -1.04 18.04 -10.78
C LYS A 55 0.10 17.30 -10.10
N ILE A 56 -0.15 16.76 -8.90
CA ILE A 56 0.82 15.91 -8.18
C ILE A 56 1.06 14.63 -8.98
N LEU A 57 0.00 13.94 -9.42
CA LEU A 57 0.11 12.71 -10.20
C LEU A 57 0.87 12.93 -11.52
N ASP A 58 0.57 14.01 -12.24
CA ASP A 58 1.24 14.39 -13.48
C ASP A 58 2.73 14.67 -13.23
N ALA A 59 3.05 15.37 -12.14
CA ALA A 59 4.44 15.67 -11.76
C ALA A 59 5.24 14.41 -11.40
N LEU A 60 4.59 13.45 -10.76
CA LEU A 60 5.15 12.14 -10.43
C LEU A 60 5.16 11.19 -11.65
N ARG A 61 4.58 11.60 -12.78
CA ARG A 61 4.47 10.84 -14.03
C ARG A 61 3.75 9.51 -13.84
N LEU A 62 2.67 9.54 -13.06
CA LEU A 62 1.85 8.37 -12.77
C LEU A 62 0.72 8.24 -13.80
N GLU A 63 0.45 7.02 -14.25
CA GLU A 63 -0.60 6.75 -15.23
C GLU A 63 -1.96 6.69 -14.50
N LYS A 64 -2.84 7.64 -14.80
CA LYS A 64 -4.24 7.62 -14.35
C LYS A 64 -5.02 6.60 -15.17
N LEU A 65 -5.64 5.65 -14.50
CA LEU A 65 -6.57 4.68 -15.08
C LEU A 65 -7.98 5.29 -15.09
N PRO A 66 -8.88 4.79 -15.96
CA PRO A 66 -10.28 5.18 -15.92
C PRO A 66 -10.89 4.95 -14.53
N GLU A 67 -11.90 5.76 -14.18
CA GLU A 67 -12.71 5.56 -12.98
C GLU A 67 -13.20 4.11 -12.94
N LYS A 68 -13.09 3.47 -11.78
CA LYS A 68 -13.44 2.07 -11.61
C LYS A 68 -14.50 1.91 -10.54
N SER A 69 -15.61 1.30 -10.93
CA SER A 69 -16.63 0.84 -10.00
C SER A 69 -16.46 -0.65 -9.73
N PHE A 70 -16.54 -1.03 -8.47
CA PHE A 70 -16.45 -2.42 -8.03
C PHE A 70 -17.83 -2.91 -7.57
N GLU A 71 -18.21 -4.09 -8.02
CA GLU A 71 -19.43 -4.75 -7.56
C GLU A 71 -19.31 -5.13 -6.08
N THR A 72 -20.40 -4.90 -5.35
CA THR A 72 -20.56 -5.30 -3.95
C THR A 72 -21.92 -5.94 -3.74
N PRO A 73 -22.14 -6.72 -2.67
CA PRO A 73 -23.46 -7.28 -2.35
C PRO A 73 -24.57 -6.22 -2.18
N SER A 74 -24.21 -4.95 -1.96
CA SER A 74 -25.14 -3.84 -1.72
C SER A 74 -25.22 -2.82 -2.88
N GLY A 75 -24.65 -3.13 -4.04
CA GLY A 75 -24.57 -2.20 -5.18
C GLY A 75 -23.13 -2.03 -5.67
N TYR A 76 -22.72 -0.81 -6.02
CA TYR A 76 -21.37 -0.52 -6.52
C TYR A 76 -20.61 0.38 -5.56
N ARG A 77 -19.27 0.28 -5.58
CA ARG A 77 -18.35 1.25 -4.98
C ARG A 77 -17.44 1.80 -6.05
N SER A 78 -17.55 3.08 -6.35
CA SER A 78 -16.57 3.80 -7.18
C SER A 78 -15.39 4.25 -6.34
N VAL A 79 -14.30 4.57 -7.03
CA VAL A 79 -13.13 5.25 -6.48
C VAL A 79 -12.64 6.25 -7.52
N ASP A 80 -12.23 7.44 -7.08
CA ASP A 80 -11.91 8.55 -7.99
C ASP A 80 -10.75 8.22 -8.93
N TYR A 81 -9.76 7.51 -8.42
CA TYR A 81 -8.56 7.16 -9.19
C TYR A 81 -8.15 5.71 -9.01
N GLY A 82 -7.92 5.04 -10.14
CA GLY A 82 -6.94 3.97 -10.22
C GLY A 82 -5.62 4.54 -10.75
N ILE A 83 -4.51 4.24 -10.09
CA ILE A 83 -3.18 4.71 -10.50
C ILE A 83 -2.29 3.53 -10.82
N LYS A 84 -1.53 3.65 -11.90
CA LYS A 84 -0.53 2.69 -12.31
C LYS A 84 0.85 3.36 -12.33
N GLY A 85 1.71 2.87 -11.45
CA GLY A 85 3.13 3.21 -11.42
C GLY A 85 3.97 2.15 -12.14
N LYS A 86 5.30 2.28 -12.06
CA LYS A 86 6.21 1.25 -12.58
C LYS A 86 6.12 0.00 -11.69
N GLY A 87 5.36 -1.00 -12.14
CA GLY A 87 5.28 -2.31 -11.51
C GLY A 87 4.41 -2.38 -10.24
N HIS A 88 3.57 -1.38 -9.99
CA HIS A 88 2.61 -1.38 -8.88
C HIS A 88 1.37 -0.55 -9.25
N MET A 89 0.25 -0.85 -8.60
CA MET A 89 -1.03 -0.16 -8.83
C MET A 89 -1.66 0.22 -7.49
N PHE A 90 -2.30 1.38 -7.39
CA PHE A 90 -2.97 1.80 -6.17
C PHE A 90 -4.24 2.60 -6.47
N LEU A 91 -5.07 2.80 -5.44
CA LEU A 91 -6.33 3.52 -5.53
C LEU A 91 -6.25 4.84 -4.75
N ILE A 92 -6.94 5.89 -5.21
CA ILE A 92 -7.08 7.15 -4.46
C ILE A 92 -8.56 7.55 -4.39
N GLU A 93 -9.03 7.83 -3.19
CA GLU A 93 -10.30 8.51 -2.92
C GLU A 93 -10.00 9.97 -2.56
N ALA A 94 -10.58 10.90 -3.31
CA ALA A 94 -10.40 12.33 -3.14
C ALA A 94 -11.51 12.94 -2.28
N LYS A 95 -11.19 14.03 -1.58
CA LYS A 95 -12.15 14.89 -0.88
C LYS A 95 -11.81 16.36 -1.09
N PRO A 96 -12.73 17.30 -0.81
CA PRO A 96 -12.40 18.73 -0.78
C PRO A 96 -11.23 19.04 0.15
N LEU A 97 -10.40 20.04 -0.16
CA LEU A 97 -9.29 20.48 0.71
C LEU A 97 -9.76 20.66 2.16
N ASN A 98 -8.99 20.16 3.13
CA ASN A 98 -9.26 20.16 4.57
C ASN A 98 -10.50 19.36 5.02
N ALA A 99 -11.09 18.53 4.16
CA ALA A 99 -12.18 17.63 4.58
C ALA A 99 -11.70 16.61 5.63
N ASP A 100 -12.60 16.18 6.50
CA ASP A 100 -12.30 15.12 7.47
C ASP A 100 -12.20 13.75 6.79
N LEU A 101 -10.99 13.38 6.38
CA LEU A 101 -10.69 12.07 5.76
C LEU A 101 -11.07 10.87 6.66
N PHE A 102 -11.18 11.08 7.97
CA PHE A 102 -11.47 10.07 8.98
C PHE A 102 -12.92 10.05 9.43
N GLU A 103 -13.81 10.78 8.74
CA GLU A 103 -15.22 10.80 9.06
C GLU A 103 -15.74 9.36 9.24
N LYS A 104 -16.40 9.09 10.38
CA LYS A 104 -16.80 7.74 10.78
C LYS A 104 -17.86 7.13 9.85
N GLY A 105 -18.49 7.95 9.01
CA GLY A 105 -19.52 7.54 8.06
C GLY A 105 -18.98 6.77 6.85
N LYS A 106 -19.89 6.46 5.93
CA LYS A 106 -19.56 5.85 4.63
C LYS A 106 -18.91 6.84 3.67
N GLU A 107 -19.07 8.14 3.93
CA GLU A 107 -18.49 9.23 3.14
C GLU A 107 -17.03 9.54 3.49
N GLY A 108 -16.53 9.00 4.61
CA GLY A 108 -15.13 9.18 5.00
C GLY A 108 -14.20 8.41 4.05
N ALA A 109 -13.28 9.12 3.41
CA ALA A 109 -12.38 8.57 2.40
C ALA A 109 -11.58 7.36 2.89
N VAL A 110 -11.10 7.40 4.15
CA VAL A 110 -10.39 6.27 4.76
C VAL A 110 -11.28 5.02 4.84
N ASN A 111 -12.56 5.18 5.18
CA ASN A 111 -13.50 4.06 5.28
C ASN A 111 -13.91 3.54 3.90
N GLN A 112 -13.99 4.41 2.89
CA GLN A 112 -14.23 4.01 1.50
C GLN A 112 -13.09 3.10 1.00
N ILE A 113 -11.83 3.54 1.13
CA ILE A 113 -10.65 2.75 0.76
C ILE A 113 -10.56 1.44 1.55
N LYS A 114 -10.71 1.48 2.87
CA LYS A 114 -10.71 0.25 3.70
C LYS A 114 -11.79 -0.73 3.28
N GLY A 115 -12.94 -0.23 2.85
CA GLY A 115 -14.03 -1.06 2.36
C GLY A 115 -13.77 -1.67 1.00
N LEU A 116 -13.09 -0.97 0.08
CA LEU A 116 -12.63 -1.51 -1.20
C LEU A 116 -11.64 -2.65 -0.99
N PHE A 117 -10.69 -2.50 -0.07
CA PHE A 117 -9.77 -3.57 0.33
C PHE A 117 -10.42 -4.73 1.11
N LYS A 118 -11.76 -4.82 1.18
CA LYS A 118 -12.43 -6.07 1.57
C LYS A 118 -12.70 -6.98 0.36
N LEU A 119 -12.70 -6.44 -0.86
CA LEU A 119 -12.99 -7.16 -2.10
C LEU A 119 -11.74 -7.93 -2.57
N ALA A 120 -11.93 -9.18 -3.00
CA ALA A 120 -10.85 -10.03 -3.48
C ALA A 120 -10.16 -9.42 -4.72
N GLU A 121 -10.95 -8.95 -5.68
CA GLU A 121 -10.44 -8.29 -6.89
C GLU A 121 -9.52 -7.10 -6.57
N VAL A 122 -9.88 -6.29 -5.57
CA VAL A 122 -9.06 -5.13 -5.18
C VAL A 122 -7.74 -5.59 -4.55
N LYS A 123 -7.78 -6.57 -3.63
CA LYS A 123 -6.57 -7.10 -2.99
C LYS A 123 -5.60 -7.75 -3.97
N GLU A 124 -6.12 -8.37 -5.02
CA GLU A 124 -5.33 -9.07 -6.04
C GLU A 124 -4.66 -8.10 -7.02
N ASN A 125 -5.33 -6.99 -7.36
CA ASN A 125 -4.89 -6.09 -8.42
C ASN A 125 -4.24 -4.78 -7.94
N TYR A 126 -4.41 -4.40 -6.67
CA TYR A 126 -3.90 -3.14 -6.13
C TYR A 126 -3.04 -3.36 -4.88
N ASP A 127 -2.00 -2.54 -4.74
CA ASP A 127 -0.95 -2.66 -3.74
C ASP A 127 -1.25 -1.93 -2.44
N PHE A 128 -1.96 -0.82 -2.53
CA PHE A 128 -2.42 -0.01 -1.41
C PHE A 128 -3.51 0.95 -1.88
N GLY A 129 -4.11 1.67 -0.94
CA GLY A 129 -5.02 2.77 -1.23
C GLY A 129 -4.61 4.04 -0.51
N VAL A 130 -5.17 5.15 -0.97
CA VAL A 130 -4.91 6.48 -0.45
C VAL A 130 -6.24 7.19 -0.27
N ALA A 131 -6.43 7.79 0.91
CA ALA A 131 -7.47 8.80 1.12
C ALA A 131 -6.78 10.17 1.14
N SER A 132 -7.22 11.11 0.32
CA SER A 132 -6.56 12.42 0.20
C SER A 132 -7.53 13.57 -0.01
N ASP A 133 -7.20 14.72 0.59
CA ASP A 133 -7.81 16.02 0.29
C ASP A 133 -6.86 16.91 -0.53
N GLY A 134 -5.83 16.32 -1.14
CA GLY A 134 -4.75 17.03 -1.83
C GLY A 134 -3.64 17.54 -0.91
N LEU A 135 -3.96 18.04 0.29
CA LEU A 135 -2.97 18.54 1.26
C LEU A 135 -2.50 17.45 2.25
N ARG A 136 -3.33 16.46 2.51
CA ARG A 136 -3.11 15.33 3.41
C ARG A 136 -3.30 14.04 2.62
N TRP A 137 -2.44 13.06 2.88
CA TRP A 137 -2.35 11.80 2.16
C TRP A 137 -2.26 10.66 3.17
N VAL A 138 -3.37 9.95 3.35
CA VAL A 138 -3.46 8.81 4.27
C VAL A 138 -3.26 7.53 3.49
N PHE A 139 -2.14 6.86 3.72
CA PHE A 139 -1.78 5.61 3.04
C PHE A 139 -2.31 4.40 3.80
N ILE A 140 -2.93 3.47 3.09
CA ILE A 140 -3.63 2.33 3.66
C ILE A 140 -3.18 1.04 2.94
N ASP A 141 -2.68 0.07 3.69
CA ASP A 141 -2.20 -1.20 3.12
C ASP A 141 -3.35 -2.13 2.65
N LYS A 142 -3.00 -3.23 1.97
CA LYS A 142 -3.99 -4.21 1.46
C LYS A 142 -4.84 -4.87 2.56
N ARG A 143 -4.46 -4.76 3.83
CA ARG A 143 -5.24 -5.26 4.98
C ARG A 143 -6.17 -4.20 5.56
N GLY A 144 -6.20 -3.00 4.99
CA GLY A 144 -7.00 -1.88 5.46
C GLY A 144 -6.41 -1.21 6.70
N LYS A 145 -5.11 -1.40 6.98
CA LYS A 145 -4.42 -0.71 8.06
C LYS A 145 -3.81 0.58 7.55
N ILE A 146 -3.93 1.64 8.34
CA ILE A 146 -3.27 2.91 8.04
C ILE A 146 -1.77 2.68 8.25
N VAL A 147 -0.99 2.99 7.22
CA VAL A 147 0.47 2.90 7.22
C VAL A 147 1.04 4.24 7.64
N ASP A 148 0.51 5.32 7.07
CA ASP A 148 0.96 6.67 7.33
C ASP A 148 -0.11 7.72 7.04
N ASP A 149 0.08 8.90 7.60
CA ASP A 149 -0.80 10.05 7.52
C ASP A 149 0.04 11.31 7.32
N LEU A 150 0.26 11.63 6.05
CA LEU A 150 1.30 12.53 5.59
C LEU A 150 0.72 13.88 5.17
N LYS A 151 1.43 14.97 5.48
CA LYS A 151 1.09 16.31 4.98
C LYS A 151 1.96 16.64 3.78
N LEU A 152 1.35 17.07 2.68
CA LEU A 152 2.02 17.35 1.41
C LEU A 152 3.24 18.27 1.57
N VAL A 153 3.11 19.34 2.37
CA VAL A 153 4.18 20.34 2.56
C VAL A 153 5.36 19.77 3.34
N GLU A 154 5.10 18.91 4.32
CA GLU A 154 6.12 18.37 5.23
C GLU A 154 6.75 17.09 4.65
N ASP A 155 5.96 16.27 3.97
CA ASP A 155 6.26 14.87 3.70
C ASP A 155 6.28 14.52 2.19
N PHE A 156 6.44 15.51 1.32
CA PHE A 156 6.37 15.31 -0.14
C PHE A 156 7.27 14.18 -0.66
N GLU A 157 8.50 14.09 -0.16
CA GLU A 157 9.43 13.04 -0.61
C GLU A 157 8.92 11.64 -0.24
N LYS A 158 8.33 11.48 0.95
CA LYS A 158 7.77 10.19 1.37
C LYS A 158 6.50 9.83 0.58
N ILE A 159 5.61 10.81 0.35
CA ILE A 159 4.45 10.65 -0.54
C ILE A 159 4.92 10.17 -1.91
N LYS A 160 5.93 10.83 -2.48
CA LYS A 160 6.54 10.45 -3.76
C LYS A 160 7.14 9.06 -3.73
N GLU A 161 7.90 8.69 -2.70
CA GLU A 161 8.52 7.37 -2.59
C GLU A 161 7.51 6.23 -2.50
N PHE A 162 6.41 6.42 -1.77
CA PHE A 162 5.27 5.50 -1.77
C PHE A 162 4.57 5.45 -3.14
N SER A 163 4.23 6.62 -3.71
CA SER A 163 3.47 6.69 -4.96
C SER A 163 4.24 6.21 -6.19
N VAL A 164 5.58 6.25 -6.18
CA VAL A 164 6.42 5.71 -7.26
C VAL A 164 6.93 4.30 -6.97
N GLY A 165 6.52 3.68 -5.84
CA GLY A 165 6.83 2.31 -5.48
C GLY A 165 8.29 2.06 -5.09
N LYS A 166 9.01 3.11 -4.65
CA LYS A 166 10.36 2.97 -4.08
C LYS A 166 10.30 2.39 -2.67
N GLU A 167 9.31 2.81 -1.90
CA GLU A 167 9.01 2.28 -0.58
C GLU A 167 7.68 1.52 -0.58
N ARG A 168 7.56 0.52 0.29
CA ARG A 168 6.35 -0.29 0.40
C ARG A 168 5.36 0.34 1.37
N VAL A 169 4.10 0.36 0.98
CA VAL A 169 2.99 0.79 1.83
C VAL A 169 2.46 -0.44 2.60
N VAL A 170 3.14 -0.78 3.68
CA VAL A 170 2.77 -1.90 4.57
C VAL A 170 2.90 -1.44 6.01
N SER A 171 1.86 -1.64 6.83
CA SER A 171 1.91 -1.23 8.24
C SER A 171 2.83 -2.14 9.07
N ALA A 172 3.41 -1.61 10.14
CA ALA A 172 4.28 -2.37 11.04
C ALA A 172 3.58 -3.62 11.61
N GLU A 173 2.30 -3.52 12.01
CA GLU A 173 1.50 -4.66 12.46
C GLU A 173 1.36 -5.73 11.36
N THR A 174 1.13 -5.31 10.11
CA THR A 174 1.05 -6.22 8.97
C THR A 174 2.40 -6.91 8.74
N GLU A 175 3.51 -6.18 8.82
CA GLU A 175 4.87 -6.68 8.65
C GLU A 175 5.27 -7.68 9.75
N GLU A 176 4.94 -7.36 11.01
CA GLU A 176 5.12 -8.26 12.15
C GLU A 176 4.31 -9.55 11.99
N GLU A 177 3.04 -9.45 11.57
CA GLU A 177 2.20 -10.63 11.34
C GLU A 177 2.75 -11.50 10.20
N ILE A 178 3.26 -10.88 9.12
CA ILE A 178 3.91 -11.60 8.01
C ILE A 178 5.16 -12.33 8.51
N SER A 179 6.01 -11.62 9.25
CA SER A 179 7.25 -12.16 9.81
C SER A 179 6.96 -13.34 10.74
N LYS A 180 6.00 -13.19 11.65
CA LYS A 180 5.57 -14.27 12.55
C LYS A 180 5.05 -15.48 11.79
N LYS A 181 4.17 -15.30 10.80
CA LYS A 181 3.67 -16.41 9.96
C LYS A 181 4.79 -17.12 9.23
N PHE A 182 5.77 -16.37 8.72
CA PHE A 182 6.94 -16.94 8.07
C PHE A 182 7.78 -17.77 9.05
N TYR A 183 8.07 -17.26 10.25
CA TYR A 183 8.80 -18.01 11.27
C TYR A 183 8.06 -19.27 11.73
N ASP A 184 6.76 -19.17 11.98
CA ASP A 184 5.93 -20.34 12.35
C ASP A 184 5.98 -21.42 11.26
N TRP A 185 5.89 -21.00 9.98
CA TRP A 185 5.99 -21.91 8.84
C TRP A 185 7.39 -22.52 8.70
N TYR A 186 8.43 -21.70 8.78
CA TYR A 186 9.83 -22.12 8.70
C TYR A 186 10.15 -23.17 9.77
N ASN A 187 9.79 -22.88 11.03
CA ASN A 187 9.99 -23.79 12.15
C ASN A 187 9.19 -25.08 11.99
N ALA A 188 7.93 -24.99 11.54
CA ALA A 188 7.10 -26.19 11.32
C ALA A 188 7.68 -27.09 10.22
N LEU A 189 8.29 -26.53 9.17
CA LEU A 189 8.97 -27.34 8.14
C LEU A 189 10.26 -27.98 8.65
N LEU A 190 11.03 -27.29 9.48
CA LEU A 190 12.28 -27.82 10.03
C LEU A 190 12.03 -28.91 11.08
N HIS A 191 11.16 -28.65 12.05
CA HIS A 191 11.02 -29.46 13.27
C HIS A 191 9.66 -30.15 13.42
N GLY A 192 8.71 -29.87 12.54
CA GLY A 192 7.32 -30.28 12.73
C GLY A 192 6.55 -29.25 13.55
N GLY A 193 5.23 -29.40 13.61
CA GLY A 193 4.34 -28.48 14.31
C GLY A 193 3.27 -27.90 13.40
N ARG A 194 2.73 -26.75 13.78
CA ARG A 194 1.58 -26.13 13.11
C ARG A 194 1.92 -24.74 12.58
N TYR A 195 1.41 -24.41 11.41
CA TYR A 195 1.56 -23.08 10.82
C TYR A 195 0.31 -22.69 10.02
N LYS A 196 0.16 -21.41 9.69
CA LYS A 196 -0.89 -20.95 8.77
C LYS A 196 -0.30 -20.75 7.37
N ASP A 197 -0.93 -21.34 6.36
CA ASP A 197 -0.53 -21.14 4.97
C ASP A 197 -0.92 -19.73 4.45
N HIS A 198 -0.55 -19.44 3.20
CA HIS A 198 -0.86 -18.17 2.53
C HIS A 198 -2.38 -17.89 2.40
N LYS A 199 -3.24 -18.93 2.49
CA LYS A 199 -4.70 -18.82 2.53
C LYS A 199 -5.24 -18.73 3.96
N ASN A 200 -4.35 -18.50 4.93
CA ASN A 200 -4.63 -18.43 6.35
C ASN A 200 -5.22 -19.74 6.92
N LYS A 201 -5.03 -20.87 6.24
CA LYS A 201 -5.51 -22.19 6.71
C LYS A 201 -4.45 -22.83 7.60
N LEU A 202 -4.90 -23.42 8.71
CA LEU A 202 -4.01 -24.15 9.60
C LEU A 202 -3.52 -25.43 8.92
N LYS A 203 -2.21 -25.65 8.97
CA LYS A 203 -1.50 -26.82 8.47
C LYS A 203 -0.65 -27.42 9.59
N THR A 204 -0.37 -28.71 9.48
CA THR A 204 0.45 -29.45 10.44
C THR A 204 1.50 -30.24 9.66
N VAL A 205 2.73 -30.21 10.14
CA VAL A 205 3.82 -31.09 9.73
C VAL A 205 4.09 -32.01 10.91
N SER A 206 4.09 -33.33 10.69
CA SER A 206 4.43 -34.26 11.77
C SER A 206 5.93 -34.20 12.07
N GLU A 207 6.34 -34.57 13.27
CA GLU A 207 7.78 -34.68 13.61
C GLU A 207 8.51 -35.69 12.72
N ALA A 208 7.81 -36.71 12.21
CA ALA A 208 8.39 -37.68 11.28
C ALA A 208 8.59 -37.12 9.87
N ASP A 209 7.77 -36.14 9.47
CA ASP A 209 7.78 -35.54 8.13
C ASP A 209 8.61 -34.26 8.04
N CYS A 210 9.16 -33.77 9.16
CA CYS A 210 9.96 -32.55 9.17
C CYS A 210 11.34 -32.76 8.56
N LEU A 211 11.96 -31.67 8.10
CA LEU A 211 13.22 -31.75 7.35
C LEU A 211 14.36 -32.34 8.20
N VAL A 212 14.47 -31.93 9.47
CA VAL A 212 15.51 -32.42 10.39
C VAL A 212 15.44 -33.93 10.54
N SER A 213 14.25 -34.49 10.76
CA SER A 213 14.04 -35.94 10.87
C SER A 213 14.38 -36.70 9.60
N ASN A 214 14.29 -36.04 8.44
CA ASN A 214 14.51 -36.65 7.13
C ASN A 214 15.94 -36.45 6.58
N VAL A 215 16.83 -35.76 7.29
CA VAL A 215 18.26 -35.73 6.93
C VAL A 215 18.87 -37.13 7.14
N ARG A 216 19.44 -37.67 6.07
CA ARG A 216 20.07 -39.01 6.01
C ARG A 216 21.59 -38.91 5.95
N GLY A 217 22.27 -39.98 6.34
CA GLY A 217 23.75 -40.06 6.30
C GLY A 217 24.46 -39.39 7.48
N VAL A 218 23.69 -38.78 8.39
CA VAL A 218 24.16 -38.14 9.62
C VAL A 218 23.31 -38.64 10.77
N THR A 219 23.91 -38.95 11.92
CA THR A 219 23.20 -39.41 13.13
C THR A 219 23.11 -38.35 14.21
N ASP A 220 24.06 -37.42 14.24
CA ASP A 220 24.07 -36.31 15.18
C ASP A 220 22.93 -35.32 14.88
N LEU A 221 22.16 -34.94 15.90
CA LEU A 221 20.98 -34.10 15.73
C LEU A 221 21.33 -32.65 15.42
N ASP A 222 22.41 -32.13 16.00
CA ASP A 222 22.83 -30.75 15.79
C ASP A 222 23.35 -30.58 14.34
N GLU A 223 24.11 -31.56 13.84
CA GLU A 223 24.55 -31.60 12.44
C GLU A 223 23.36 -31.71 11.48
N LYS A 224 22.35 -32.55 11.79
CA LYS A 224 21.12 -32.62 10.98
C LYS A 224 20.39 -31.28 10.93
N GLU A 225 20.30 -30.59 12.07
CA GLU A 225 19.66 -29.29 12.15
C GLU A 225 20.40 -28.25 11.30
N GLN A 226 21.73 -28.18 11.39
CA GLN A 226 22.54 -27.29 10.57
C GLN A 226 22.35 -27.56 9.07
N ILE A 227 22.37 -28.83 8.65
CA ILE A 227 22.15 -29.21 7.25
C ILE A 227 20.75 -28.76 6.79
N ALA A 228 19.72 -29.05 7.57
CA ALA A 228 18.33 -28.69 7.26
C ALA A 228 18.16 -27.17 7.12
N GLN A 229 18.70 -26.39 8.05
CA GLN A 229 18.66 -24.93 8.02
C GLN A 229 19.40 -24.37 6.79
N VAL A 230 20.61 -24.86 6.49
CA VAL A 230 21.38 -24.41 5.33
C VAL A 230 20.65 -24.70 4.02
N VAL A 231 20.07 -25.90 3.88
CA VAL A 231 19.28 -26.28 2.70
C VAL A 231 18.05 -25.38 2.56
N MET A 232 17.28 -25.18 3.62
CA MET A 232 16.09 -24.32 3.59
C MET A 232 16.43 -22.88 3.23
N ASN A 233 17.47 -22.30 3.83
CA ASN A 233 17.89 -20.93 3.54
C ASN A 233 18.32 -20.76 2.08
N ARG A 234 19.03 -21.76 1.52
CA ARG A 234 19.39 -21.78 0.09
C ARG A 234 18.15 -21.87 -0.81
N LEU A 235 17.19 -22.73 -0.48
CA LEU A 235 15.93 -22.85 -1.24
C LEU A 235 15.12 -21.54 -1.21
N ILE A 236 15.02 -20.90 -0.05
CA ILE A 236 14.36 -19.60 0.11
C ILE A 236 15.06 -18.54 -0.75
N PHE A 237 16.39 -18.48 -0.70
CA PHE A 237 17.16 -17.53 -1.51
C PHE A 237 16.98 -17.75 -3.01
N ILE A 238 16.99 -19.00 -3.48
CA ILE A 238 16.74 -19.34 -4.88
C ILE A 238 15.33 -18.92 -5.30
N LYS A 239 14.31 -19.24 -4.48
CA LYS A 239 12.93 -18.80 -4.76
C LYS A 239 12.80 -17.29 -4.79
N PHE A 240 13.54 -16.57 -3.94
CA PHE A 240 13.62 -15.11 -4.00
C PHE A 240 14.22 -14.63 -5.33
N LEU A 241 15.35 -15.19 -5.78
CA LEU A 241 15.96 -14.83 -7.06
C LEU A 241 15.03 -15.14 -8.25
N GLN A 242 14.34 -16.28 -8.23
CA GLN A 242 13.32 -16.63 -9.23
C GLN A 242 12.19 -15.60 -9.26
N SER A 243 11.66 -15.20 -8.10
CA SER A 243 10.60 -14.18 -8.00
C SER A 243 11.01 -12.81 -8.54
N LYS A 244 12.32 -12.54 -8.60
CA LYS A 244 12.89 -11.31 -9.18
C LYS A 244 13.23 -11.44 -10.66
N GLY A 245 13.01 -12.61 -11.26
CA GLY A 245 13.37 -12.89 -12.65
C GLY A 245 14.89 -12.91 -12.89
N ILE A 246 15.70 -13.03 -11.83
CA ILE A 246 17.16 -13.06 -11.94
C ILE A 246 17.63 -14.43 -12.48
N ILE A 247 16.92 -15.50 -12.12
CA ILE A 247 17.17 -16.86 -12.57
C ILE A 247 15.86 -17.51 -13.03
N GLY A 248 15.94 -18.44 -13.98
CA GLY A 248 14.78 -19.17 -14.52
C GLY A 248 14.10 -20.08 -13.49
N GLU A 249 12.82 -20.41 -13.71
CA GLU A 249 12.07 -21.33 -12.85
C GLU A 249 12.60 -22.78 -12.92
N ASP A 250 13.29 -23.12 -14.01
CA ASP A 250 13.95 -24.40 -14.29
C ASP A 250 15.30 -24.57 -13.57
N TYR A 251 15.82 -23.52 -12.93
CA TYR A 251 17.03 -23.60 -12.13
C TYR A 251 16.86 -24.57 -10.95
N THR A 252 17.55 -25.71 -11.02
CA THR A 252 17.60 -26.71 -9.95
C THR A 252 18.96 -26.67 -9.27
N PRO A 253 19.05 -26.26 -7.99
CA PRO A 253 20.31 -26.30 -7.27
C PRO A 253 20.81 -27.74 -7.08
N ILE A 254 22.10 -27.94 -7.30
CA ILE A 254 22.77 -29.19 -6.92
C ILE A 254 23.17 -29.06 -5.45
N PHE A 255 22.54 -29.86 -4.59
CA PHE A 255 22.96 -30.03 -3.21
C PHE A 255 24.00 -31.16 -3.20
N VAL A 256 25.27 -30.80 -3.02
CA VAL A 256 26.39 -31.72 -2.81
C VAL A 256 26.60 -31.91 -1.32
#